data_AF-R0GUF2-F1
#
_entry.id   AF-R0GUF2-F1
#
_cell.length_a   1.000
_cell.length_b   1.000
_cell.length_c   1.000
_cell.angle_alpha   90.00
_cell.angle_beta   90.00
_cell.angle_gamma   90.00
#
_symmetry.space_group_name_H-M   'P 1'
#
loop_
_entity.id
_entity.type
_entity.pdbx_description
1 polymer ?
#
loop_
_entity_poly.entity_id
_entity_poly.type
_entity_poly.pdbx_seq_one_letter_code
_entity_poly.pdbx_strand_id
1 'polypeptide(L)'
;MSTLRGVFEHEIKHDPEPEYAGTIRFNARIFGGDDEILTFTTLSLAEEFINDDRNECQSKLDLSYFLNLSGISDYEISHAMYHLVPYVAEITSSASYGYFPGCVLQVSLDLIVFDEPHIEESVQVSRSHKIKHDTETEDAGTIRVNARIFDQDIQLSFTSLSSAHEFINGDECGSTLDLKKFLREAGMSDHEIAYAMFQLIPYVAQVTSSASNEYSPRCALEVWLDLVLLHEPGEAIRG
;
A
#
# COMPACT_ATOMS: atom_id res chain seq x y z
N MET A 1 11.61 0.41 -10.94
CA MET A 1 10.33 -0.13 -10.43
C MET A 1 9.64 0.96 -9.62
N SER A 2 8.89 1.82 -10.30
CA SER A 2 8.20 2.94 -9.67
C SER A 2 7.17 2.45 -8.63
N THR A 3 6.97 3.19 -7.54
CA THR A 3 6.01 2.85 -6.47
C THR A 3 4.69 3.57 -6.70
N LEU A 4 3.56 2.86 -6.63
CA LEU A 4 2.23 3.41 -6.80
C LEU A 4 1.52 3.68 -5.45
N ARG A 5 1.11 4.93 -5.18
CA ARG A 5 0.15 5.26 -4.11
C ARG A 5 -1.19 5.65 -4.73
N GLY A 6 -2.27 4.98 -4.33
CA GLY A 6 -3.63 5.32 -4.73
C GLY A 6 -4.36 6.15 -3.66
N VAL A 7 -4.93 7.27 -4.07
CA VAL A 7 -5.83 8.10 -3.27
C VAL A 7 -7.22 8.06 -3.89
N PHE A 8 -8.23 7.75 -3.09
CA PHE A 8 -9.62 7.67 -3.53
C PHE A 8 -10.42 8.85 -2.99
N GLU A 9 -11.14 9.53 -3.86
CA GLU A 9 -12.12 10.56 -3.49
C GLU A 9 -13.45 10.26 -4.17
N HIS A 10 -14.55 10.76 -3.61
CA HIS A 10 -15.85 10.62 -4.24
C HIS A 10 -16.74 11.87 -4.07
N GLU A 11 -17.67 12.02 -5.00
CA GLU A 11 -18.73 13.01 -4.98
C GLU A 11 -20.05 12.33 -5.35
N ILE A 12 -21.12 12.60 -4.59
CA ILE A 12 -22.46 12.08 -4.86
C ILE A 12 -23.31 13.22 -5.42
N LYS A 13 -23.86 13.01 -6.63
CA LYS A 13 -24.76 13.96 -7.29
C LYS A 13 -26.20 13.47 -7.17
N HIS A 14 -27.00 14.21 -6.42
CA HIS A 14 -28.37 13.82 -6.07
C HIS A 14 -29.43 14.11 -7.15
N ASP A 15 -29.13 15.01 -8.09
CA ASP A 15 -30.03 15.37 -9.20
C ASP A 15 -29.31 15.18 -10.55
N PRO A 16 -28.97 13.93 -10.92
CA PRO A 16 -28.30 13.67 -12.18
C PRO A 16 -29.27 13.70 -13.35
N GLU A 17 -28.75 13.85 -14.56
CA GLU A 17 -29.54 13.63 -15.76
C GLU A 17 -30.04 12.16 -15.79
N PRO A 18 -31.25 11.87 -16.32
CA PRO A 18 -31.87 10.56 -16.20
C PRO A 18 -31.03 9.41 -16.75
N GLU A 19 -30.24 9.67 -17.79
CA GLU A 19 -29.33 8.71 -18.44
C GLU A 19 -28.13 8.32 -17.59
N TYR A 20 -27.84 9.06 -16.52
CA TYR A 20 -26.74 8.78 -15.60
C TYR A 20 -27.22 8.28 -14.23
N ALA A 21 -28.53 8.24 -13.96
CA ALA A 21 -29.05 7.77 -12.67
C ALA A 21 -28.58 6.33 -12.36
N GLY A 22 -27.99 6.13 -11.18
CA GLY A 22 -27.47 4.82 -10.74
C GLY A 22 -26.13 4.42 -11.36
N THR A 23 -25.48 5.33 -12.10
CA THR A 23 -24.15 5.10 -12.67
C THR A 23 -23.04 5.62 -11.76
N ILE A 24 -21.88 5.00 -11.91
CA ILE A 24 -20.60 5.44 -11.37
C ILE A 24 -19.76 6.00 -12.51
N ARG A 25 -19.27 7.22 -12.35
CA ARG A 25 -18.24 7.82 -13.20
C ARG A 25 -16.89 7.68 -12.52
N PHE A 26 -16.00 6.87 -13.09
CA PHE A 26 -14.62 6.76 -12.63
C PHE A 26 -13.75 7.76 -13.38
N ASN A 27 -12.98 8.55 -12.64
CA ASN A 27 -11.91 9.38 -13.16
C ASN A 27 -10.60 8.88 -12.57
N ALA A 28 -9.75 8.25 -13.37
CA ALA A 28 -8.41 7.90 -12.95
C ALA A 28 -7.41 8.96 -13.43
N ARG A 29 -6.50 9.38 -12.56
CA ARG A 29 -5.41 10.31 -12.87
C ARG A 29 -4.10 9.69 -12.41
N ILE A 30 -3.08 9.71 -13.27
CA ILE A 30 -1.74 9.24 -12.93
C ILE A 30 -0.81 10.44 -12.91
N PHE A 31 -0.11 10.63 -11.80
CA PHE A 31 0.87 11.69 -11.59
C PHE A 31 2.27 11.06 -11.58
N GLY A 32 3.11 11.40 -12.54
CA GLY A 32 4.50 10.92 -12.68
C GLY A 32 5.49 12.07 -12.93
N GLY A 33 6.80 11.81 -12.76
CA GLY A 33 7.87 12.81 -12.63
C GLY A 33 8.09 13.82 -13.77
N ASP A 34 7.46 13.64 -14.94
CA ASP A 34 7.68 14.46 -16.14
C ASP A 34 6.50 15.40 -16.48
N ASP A 35 5.79 15.91 -15.46
CA ASP A 35 4.68 16.89 -15.56
C ASP A 35 3.43 16.48 -16.39
N GLU A 36 3.46 15.34 -17.09
CA GLU A 36 2.31 14.82 -17.84
C GLU A 36 1.34 14.05 -16.93
N ILE A 37 0.15 14.62 -16.72
CA ILE A 37 -0.95 13.94 -16.00
C ILE A 37 -1.73 13.09 -17.01
N LEU A 38 -1.65 11.77 -16.88
CA LEU A 38 -2.49 10.86 -17.65
C LEU A 38 -3.87 10.79 -17.02
N THR A 39 -4.92 10.95 -17.83
CA THR A 39 -6.30 10.92 -17.36
C THR A 39 -7.12 9.89 -18.11
N PHE A 40 -7.98 9.18 -17.38
CA PHE A 40 -8.93 8.23 -17.93
C PHE A 40 -10.30 8.42 -17.28
N THR A 41 -11.36 8.35 -18.09
CA THR A 41 -12.72 8.42 -17.59
C THR A 41 -13.55 7.28 -18.18
N THR A 42 -14.27 6.58 -17.32
CA THR A 42 -15.26 5.56 -17.73
C THR A 42 -16.52 5.66 -16.90
N LEU A 43 -17.60 5.05 -17.41
CA LEU A 43 -18.90 4.97 -16.77
C LEU A 43 -19.26 3.50 -16.57
N SER A 44 -19.86 3.16 -15.44
CA SER A 44 -20.33 1.81 -15.14
C SER A 44 -21.61 1.87 -14.33
N LEU A 45 -22.47 0.85 -14.40
CA LEU A 45 -23.47 0.66 -13.35
C LEU A 45 -22.77 0.25 -12.05
N ALA A 46 -23.29 0.72 -10.92
CA ALA A 46 -22.70 0.41 -9.61
C ALA A 46 -22.73 -1.09 -9.32
N GLU A 47 -23.85 -1.74 -9.63
CA GLU A 47 -24.01 -3.17 -9.44
C GLU A 47 -23.04 -3.99 -10.31
N GLU A 48 -22.88 -3.63 -11.58
CA GLU A 48 -21.92 -4.28 -12.50
C GLU A 48 -20.47 -4.07 -12.07
N PHE A 49 -20.15 -2.91 -11.51
CA PHE A 49 -18.81 -2.63 -11.00
C PHE A 49 -18.53 -3.39 -9.70
N ILE A 50 -19.50 -3.55 -8.81
CA ILE A 50 -19.27 -4.23 -7.51
C ILE A 50 -19.32 -5.75 -7.70
N ASN A 51 -20.38 -6.25 -8.32
CA ASN A 51 -20.69 -7.66 -8.47
C ASN A 51 -20.20 -8.17 -9.82
N ASP A 52 -18.88 -8.21 -9.99
CA ASP A 52 -18.25 -8.69 -11.22
C ASP A 52 -17.94 -10.19 -11.15
N ASP A 53 -18.96 -11.00 -10.87
CA ASP A 53 -18.83 -12.46 -10.67
C ASP A 53 -18.28 -13.20 -11.90
N ARG A 54 -18.18 -12.52 -13.05
CA ARG A 54 -17.69 -13.07 -14.32
C ARG A 54 -16.48 -12.34 -14.88
N ASN A 55 -15.93 -11.33 -14.20
CA ASN A 55 -14.88 -10.47 -14.75
C ASN A 55 -15.26 -9.82 -16.09
N GLU A 56 -16.55 -9.52 -16.28
CA GLU A 56 -17.15 -8.99 -17.50
C GLU A 56 -17.40 -7.46 -17.42
N CYS A 57 -17.13 -6.83 -16.28
CA CYS A 57 -17.27 -5.37 -16.17
C CYS A 57 -16.27 -4.67 -17.09
N GLN A 58 -16.75 -4.22 -18.25
CA GLN A 58 -15.92 -3.57 -19.27
C GLN A 58 -15.15 -2.37 -18.70
N SER A 59 -15.77 -1.59 -17.83
CA SER A 59 -15.16 -0.42 -17.21
C SER A 59 -13.99 -0.76 -16.27
N LYS A 60 -13.99 -1.95 -15.64
CA LYS A 60 -12.82 -2.45 -14.90
C LYS A 60 -11.71 -2.92 -15.83
N LEU A 61 -12.07 -3.59 -16.93
CA LEU A 61 -11.11 -4.05 -17.93
C LEU A 61 -10.42 -2.85 -18.60
N ASP A 62 -11.19 -1.83 -18.98
CA ASP A 62 -10.68 -0.60 -19.59
C ASP A 62 -9.79 0.17 -18.62
N LEU A 63 -10.19 0.27 -17.35
CA LEU A 63 -9.36 0.88 -16.31
C LEU A 63 -8.06 0.10 -16.13
N SER A 64 -8.12 -1.22 -15.99
CA SER A 64 -6.93 -2.08 -15.84
C SER A 64 -5.99 -1.97 -17.06
N TYR A 65 -6.55 -1.92 -18.26
CA TYR A 65 -5.80 -1.73 -19.50
C TYR A 65 -5.12 -0.36 -19.55
N PHE A 66 -5.83 0.71 -19.17
CA PHE A 66 -5.27 2.05 -19.07
C PHE A 66 -4.09 2.12 -18.07
N LEU A 67 -4.23 1.51 -16.90
CA LEU A 67 -3.16 1.47 -15.90
C LEU A 67 -1.93 0.70 -16.41
N ASN A 68 -2.15 -0.43 -17.08
CA ASN A 68 -1.08 -1.25 -17.66
C ASN A 68 -0.32 -0.48 -18.77
N LEU A 69 -1.04 0.19 -19.67
CA LEU A 69 -0.43 1.05 -20.71
C LEU A 69 0.41 2.19 -20.12
N SER A 70 0.12 2.59 -18.88
CA SER A 70 0.84 3.64 -18.17
C SER A 70 2.07 3.12 -17.40
N GLY A 71 2.45 1.85 -17.62
CA GLY A 71 3.65 1.24 -17.02
C GLY A 71 3.44 0.70 -15.60
N ILE A 72 2.20 0.68 -15.10
CA ILE A 72 1.86 0.13 -13.79
C ILE A 72 1.80 -1.40 -13.90
N SER A 73 2.43 -2.09 -12.95
CA SER A 73 2.50 -3.56 -13.00
C SER A 73 1.16 -4.24 -12.70
N ASP A 74 0.96 -5.45 -13.22
CA ASP A 74 -0.25 -6.26 -12.97
C ASP A 74 -0.53 -6.45 -11.46
N TYR A 75 0.52 -6.54 -10.64
CA TYR A 75 0.41 -6.62 -9.19
C TYR A 75 -0.17 -5.35 -8.58
N GLU A 76 0.35 -4.19 -8.97
CA GLU A 76 -0.12 -2.89 -8.49
C GLU A 76 -1.54 -2.57 -8.97
N ILE A 77 -1.86 -2.96 -10.21
CA ILE A 77 -3.23 -2.88 -10.75
C ILE A 77 -4.17 -3.73 -9.89
N SER A 78 -3.80 -4.98 -9.64
CA SER A 78 -4.61 -5.89 -8.81
C SER A 78 -4.81 -5.34 -7.40
N HIS A 79 -3.75 -4.77 -6.80
CA HIS A 79 -3.81 -4.14 -5.49
C HIS A 79 -4.71 -2.89 -5.49
N ALA A 80 -4.60 -2.01 -6.50
CA ALA A 80 -5.46 -0.84 -6.62
C ALA A 80 -6.94 -1.23 -6.79
N MET A 81 -7.24 -2.26 -7.60
CA MET A 81 -8.60 -2.78 -7.76
C MET A 81 -9.14 -3.40 -6.47
N TYR A 82 -8.28 -4.09 -5.71
CA TYR A 82 -8.63 -4.68 -4.42
C TYR A 82 -9.12 -3.65 -3.41
N HIS A 83 -8.64 -2.40 -3.46
CA HIS A 83 -9.12 -1.32 -2.60
C HIS A 83 -10.28 -0.53 -3.22
N LEU A 84 -10.28 -0.31 -4.54
CA LEU A 84 -11.29 0.47 -5.24
C LEU A 84 -12.69 -0.19 -5.16
N VAL A 85 -12.77 -1.51 -5.36
CA VAL A 85 -14.07 -2.21 -5.39
C VAL A 85 -14.77 -2.17 -4.03
N PRO A 86 -14.12 -2.51 -2.89
CA PRO A 86 -14.73 -2.36 -1.57
C PRO A 86 -15.10 -0.92 -1.23
N TYR A 87 -14.27 0.06 -1.62
CA TYR A 87 -14.56 1.48 -1.39
C TYR A 87 -15.88 1.90 -2.07
N VAL A 88 -16.06 1.51 -3.33
CA VAL A 88 -17.29 1.75 -4.08
C VAL A 88 -18.48 1.02 -3.45
N ALA A 89 -18.29 -0.23 -3.02
CA ALA A 89 -19.33 -1.01 -2.36
C ALA A 89 -19.77 -0.36 -1.03
N GLU A 90 -18.83 0.18 -0.26
CA GLU A 90 -19.11 0.89 0.99
C GLU A 90 -19.95 2.15 0.74
N ILE A 91 -19.53 3.01 -0.21
CA ILE A 91 -20.23 4.25 -0.53
C ILE A 91 -21.64 4.00 -1.04
N THR A 92 -21.84 2.96 -1.84
CA THR A 92 -23.14 2.64 -2.44
C THR A 92 -24.04 1.80 -1.54
N SER A 93 -23.52 1.33 -0.40
CA SER A 93 -24.29 0.58 0.58
C SER A 93 -25.36 1.44 1.25
N SER A 94 -26.44 0.80 1.71
CA SER A 94 -27.51 1.49 2.47
C SER A 94 -27.06 2.08 3.81
N ALA A 95 -25.87 1.71 4.29
CA ALA A 95 -25.26 2.27 5.50
C ALA A 95 -24.53 3.60 5.25
N SER A 96 -24.26 3.94 3.98
CA SER A 96 -23.64 5.20 3.58
C SER A 96 -24.64 6.35 3.68
N TYR A 97 -24.29 7.38 4.45
CA TYR A 97 -25.09 8.59 4.55
C TYR A 97 -24.91 9.45 3.28
N GLY A 98 -25.74 9.21 2.27
CA GLY A 98 -25.87 10.14 1.12
C GLY A 98 -26.14 9.48 -0.22
N TYR A 99 -25.71 8.24 -0.44
CA TYR A 99 -25.95 7.61 -1.73
C TYR A 99 -27.38 7.07 -1.82
N PHE A 100 -28.05 7.34 -2.94
CA PHE A 100 -29.31 6.70 -3.30
C PHE A 100 -29.18 6.10 -4.71
N PRO A 101 -29.87 5.01 -5.04
CA PRO A 101 -29.80 4.40 -6.38
C PRO A 101 -30.14 5.34 -7.55
N GLY A 102 -30.82 6.46 -7.29
CA GLY A 102 -31.09 7.50 -8.30
C GLY A 102 -29.98 8.55 -8.47
N CYS A 103 -28.93 8.49 -7.64
CA CYS A 103 -27.80 9.41 -7.70
C CYS A 103 -26.77 8.97 -8.74
N VAL A 104 -25.91 9.90 -9.15
CA VAL A 104 -24.63 9.59 -9.80
C VAL A 104 -23.54 9.59 -8.74
N LEU A 105 -22.71 8.55 -8.74
CA LEU A 105 -21.49 8.53 -7.96
C LEU A 105 -20.31 8.89 -8.87
N GLN A 106 -19.55 9.91 -8.52
CA GLN A 106 -18.28 10.21 -9.18
C GLN A 106 -17.16 9.74 -8.26
N VAL A 107 -16.31 8.85 -8.73
CA VAL A 107 -15.14 8.36 -7.99
C VAL A 107 -13.88 8.82 -8.71
N SER A 108 -13.00 9.48 -7.98
CA SER A 108 -11.67 9.85 -8.45
C SER A 108 -10.65 8.87 -7.87
N LEU A 109 -9.80 8.33 -8.74
CA LEU A 109 -8.64 7.52 -8.39
C LEU A 109 -7.39 8.28 -8.82
N ASP A 110 -6.69 8.84 -7.84
CA ASP A 110 -5.43 9.52 -8.07
C ASP A 110 -4.28 8.57 -7.75
N LEU A 111 -3.52 8.21 -8.77
CA LEU A 111 -2.36 7.34 -8.69
C LEU A 111 -1.10 8.18 -8.77
N ILE A 112 -0.36 8.22 -7.68
CA ILE A 112 0.92 8.92 -7.62
C ILE A 112 1.99 7.86 -7.86
N VAL A 113 2.66 7.98 -8.99
CA VAL A 113 3.80 7.15 -9.38
C VAL A 113 5.04 7.86 -8.87
N PHE A 114 5.65 7.29 -7.85
CA PHE A 114 6.98 7.70 -7.43
C PHE A 114 7.97 6.96 -8.31
N ASP A 115 8.78 7.69 -9.07
CA ASP A 115 9.94 7.07 -9.70
C ASP A 115 10.75 6.35 -8.63
N GLU A 116 11.07 5.09 -8.92
CA GLU A 116 12.00 4.39 -8.06
C GLU A 116 13.27 5.24 -8.03
N PRO A 117 13.83 5.53 -6.85
CA PRO A 117 15.24 5.90 -6.82
C PRO A 117 16.04 4.95 -7.72
N HIS A 118 16.94 5.49 -8.52
CA HIS A 118 18.10 4.68 -8.87
C HIS A 118 18.79 4.34 -7.55
N ILE A 119 18.66 3.08 -7.13
CA ILE A 119 19.39 2.53 -5.99
C ILE A 119 20.87 2.55 -6.42
N GLU A 120 21.63 3.53 -5.93
CA GLU A 120 23.00 3.24 -5.55
C GLU A 120 22.92 2.08 -4.54
N GLU A 121 23.68 1.00 -4.74
CA GLU A 121 23.68 -0.21 -3.91
C GLU A 121 24.13 0.05 -2.44
N SER A 122 23.57 1.03 -1.74
CA SER A 122 24.00 1.44 -0.40
C SER A 122 23.30 0.68 0.73
N VAL A 123 22.16 0.01 0.47
CA VAL A 123 21.42 -0.75 1.51
C VAL A 123 20.85 -2.07 0.98
N GLN A 124 21.24 -3.19 1.60
CA GLN A 124 20.60 -4.50 1.40
C GLN A 124 19.58 -4.79 2.51
N VAL A 125 18.41 -5.29 2.11
CA VAL A 125 17.29 -5.57 3.03
C VAL A 125 16.94 -7.06 3.00
N SER A 126 17.06 -7.73 4.14
CA SER A 126 16.60 -9.10 4.37
C SER A 126 15.43 -9.12 5.35
N ARG A 127 14.46 -10.00 5.09
CA ARG A 127 13.21 -10.11 5.87
C ARG A 127 12.97 -11.56 6.27
N SER A 128 12.57 -11.77 7.52
CA SER A 128 12.10 -13.08 7.98
C SER A 128 11.01 -12.90 9.04
N HIS A 129 10.25 -13.95 9.32
CA HIS A 129 9.22 -13.91 10.35
C HIS A 129 9.08 -15.25 11.08
N LYS A 130 8.42 -15.21 12.24
CA LYS A 130 8.05 -16.37 13.04
C LYS A 130 6.69 -16.11 13.66
N ILE A 131 5.79 -17.07 13.50
CA ILE A 131 4.47 -17.05 14.12
C ILE A 131 4.54 -17.87 15.42
N LYS A 132 4.03 -17.31 16.51
CA LYS A 132 3.92 -17.98 17.81
C LYS A 132 2.45 -18.29 18.09
N HIS A 133 2.11 -19.57 18.16
CA HIS A 133 0.74 -20.05 18.31
C HIS A 133 0.27 -20.16 19.78
N ASP A 134 1.19 -20.17 20.75
CA ASP A 134 0.92 -20.32 22.20
C ASP A 134 1.50 -19.14 22.99
N THR A 135 1.02 -17.92 22.74
CA THR A 135 1.43 -16.72 23.48
C THR A 135 0.51 -16.43 24.66
N GLU A 136 1.04 -15.76 25.69
CA GLU A 136 0.21 -15.19 26.76
C GLU A 136 -0.89 -14.31 26.14
N THR A 137 -2.08 -14.29 26.75
CA THR A 137 -3.28 -13.63 26.18
C THR A 137 -3.09 -12.14 25.88
N GLU A 138 -2.08 -11.50 26.48
CA GLU A 138 -1.74 -10.09 26.29
C GLU A 138 -1.03 -9.81 24.95
N ASP A 139 -0.35 -10.81 24.36
CA ASP A 139 0.41 -10.66 23.11
C ASP A 139 -0.37 -11.14 21.87
N ALA A 140 -1.58 -11.69 22.04
CA ALA A 140 -2.39 -12.20 20.94
C ALA A 140 -2.85 -11.09 19.99
N GLY A 141 -2.68 -11.28 18.68
CA GLY A 141 -3.05 -10.28 17.66
C GLY A 141 -2.05 -9.13 17.52
N THR A 142 -0.91 -9.21 18.21
CA THR A 142 0.18 -8.22 18.09
C THR A 142 1.21 -8.67 17.06
N ILE A 143 1.93 -7.68 16.53
CA ILE A 143 3.15 -7.82 15.75
C ILE A 143 4.29 -7.21 16.55
N ARG A 144 5.34 -8.00 16.75
CA ARG A 144 6.64 -7.55 17.19
C ARG A 144 7.55 -7.35 15.99
N VAL A 145 7.97 -6.12 15.75
CA VAL A 145 8.93 -5.79 14.68
C VAL A 145 10.30 -5.60 15.30
N ASN A 146 11.24 -6.44 14.89
CA ASN A 146 12.64 -6.35 15.25
C ASN A 146 13.43 -5.85 14.04
N ALA A 147 14.03 -4.66 14.12
CA ALA A 147 14.94 -4.17 13.10
C ALA A 147 16.39 -4.29 13.58
N ARG A 148 17.29 -4.74 12.71
CA ARG A 148 18.72 -4.80 12.96
C ARG A 148 19.45 -4.14 11.81
N ILE A 149 20.35 -3.22 12.13
CA ILE A 149 21.23 -2.57 11.17
C ILE A 149 22.63 -3.10 11.40
N PHE A 150 23.24 -3.59 10.34
CA PHE A 150 24.62 -4.04 10.27
C PHE A 150 25.39 -3.05 9.42
N ASP A 151 26.28 -2.32 10.05
CA ASP A 151 27.24 -1.44 9.40
C ASP A 151 28.61 -1.79 9.94
N GLN A 152 29.54 -2.28 9.10
CA GLN A 152 30.94 -2.68 9.39
C GLN A 152 31.28 -3.08 10.85
N ASP A 153 31.30 -2.14 11.79
CA ASP A 153 31.64 -2.33 13.22
C ASP A 153 30.48 -2.06 14.23
N ILE A 154 29.31 -1.62 13.75
CA ILE A 154 28.15 -1.22 14.54
C ILE A 154 26.95 -2.12 14.23
N GLN A 155 26.39 -2.71 15.28
CA GLN A 155 25.10 -3.38 15.24
C GLN A 155 24.09 -2.58 16.05
N LEU A 156 23.10 -1.99 15.37
CA LEU A 156 21.97 -1.33 16.02
C LEU A 156 20.77 -2.26 15.99
N SER A 157 19.96 -2.24 17.05
CA SER A 157 18.75 -3.03 17.14
C SER A 157 17.59 -2.21 17.68
N PHE A 158 16.42 -2.45 17.12
CA PHE A 158 15.16 -1.85 17.52
C PHE A 158 14.11 -2.93 17.65
N THR A 159 13.25 -2.80 18.65
CA THR A 159 12.08 -3.67 18.82
C THR A 159 10.87 -2.80 19.13
N SER A 160 9.78 -3.03 18.43
CA SER A 160 8.48 -2.42 18.74
C SER A 160 7.37 -3.47 18.73
N LEU A 161 6.28 -3.14 19.40
CA LEU A 161 5.08 -3.98 19.52
C LEU A 161 3.86 -3.13 19.19
N SER A 162 3.04 -3.57 18.23
CA SER A 162 1.78 -2.93 17.83
C SER A 162 0.79 -3.96 17.31
N SER A 163 -0.44 -3.55 17.01
CA SER A 163 -1.34 -4.41 16.24
C SER A 163 -0.95 -4.44 14.76
N ALA A 164 -1.32 -5.50 14.03
CA ALA A 164 -1.07 -5.60 12.60
C ALA A 164 -1.68 -4.45 11.80
N HIS A 165 -2.91 -4.09 12.14
CA HIS A 165 -3.64 -3.01 11.50
C HIS A 165 -2.96 -1.65 11.73
N GLU A 166 -2.50 -1.40 12.97
CA GLU A 166 -1.77 -0.18 13.32
C GLU A 166 -0.43 -0.09 12.60
N PHE A 167 0.33 -1.19 12.51
CA PHE A 167 1.62 -1.17 11.82
C PHE A 167 1.46 -0.91 10.32
N ILE A 168 0.47 -1.54 9.67
CA ILE A 168 0.25 -1.44 8.22
C ILE A 168 -0.33 -0.08 7.81
N ASN A 169 -1.28 0.46 8.60
CA ASN A 169 -2.05 1.65 8.21
C ASN A 169 -1.68 2.91 9.01
N GLY A 170 -0.86 2.79 10.06
CA GLY A 170 -0.42 3.90 10.90
C GLY A 170 0.67 4.72 10.22
N ASP A 171 0.28 5.61 9.30
CA ASP A 171 1.25 6.38 8.50
C ASP A 171 2.08 7.38 9.35
N GLU A 172 1.62 7.77 10.55
CA GLU A 172 2.24 8.83 11.36
C GLU A 172 2.15 8.63 12.88
N CYS A 173 1.84 7.42 13.37
CA CYS A 173 1.78 7.14 14.80
C CYS A 173 2.24 5.72 15.14
N GLY A 174 2.64 5.50 16.40
CA GLY A 174 3.00 4.18 16.93
C GLY A 174 4.31 3.60 16.38
N SER A 175 4.36 2.28 16.28
CA SER A 175 5.57 1.50 15.95
C SER A 175 6.23 1.88 14.62
N THR A 176 5.45 2.28 13.62
CA THR A 176 5.94 2.65 12.28
C THR A 176 6.74 3.94 12.33
N LEU A 177 6.29 4.93 13.10
CA LEU A 177 6.99 6.19 13.30
C LEU A 177 8.28 5.98 14.13
N ASP A 178 8.20 5.18 15.18
CA ASP A 178 9.36 4.85 16.01
C ASP A 178 10.45 4.12 15.21
N LEU A 179 10.05 3.19 14.34
CA LEU A 179 10.97 2.52 13.42
C LEU A 179 11.61 3.53 12.46
N LYS A 180 10.84 4.39 11.78
CA LYS A 180 11.37 5.44 10.90
C LYS A 180 12.38 6.33 11.63
N LYS A 181 12.07 6.70 12.88
CA LYS A 181 12.97 7.51 13.71
C LYS A 181 14.27 6.78 14.04
N PHE A 182 14.18 5.51 14.45
CA PHE A 182 15.36 4.67 14.70
C PHE A 182 16.26 4.55 13.48
N LEU A 183 15.68 4.29 12.30
CA LEU A 183 16.45 4.19 11.06
C LEU A 183 17.16 5.52 10.71
N ARG A 184 16.49 6.66 10.95
CA ARG A 184 17.08 7.99 10.78
C ARG A 184 18.22 8.26 11.77
N GLU A 185 18.06 7.87 13.04
CA GLU A 185 19.10 7.98 14.06
C GLU A 185 20.32 7.09 13.76
N ALA A 186 20.11 6.00 13.03
CA ALA A 186 21.17 5.14 12.51
C ALA A 186 21.89 5.71 11.28
N GLY A 187 21.55 6.92 10.84
CA GLY A 187 22.22 7.60 9.73
C GLY A 187 21.65 7.27 8.35
N MET A 188 20.55 6.51 8.26
CA MET A 188 19.88 6.27 6.98
C MET A 188 19.23 7.56 6.48
N SER A 189 19.34 7.79 5.17
CA SER A 189 18.63 8.86 4.48
C SER A 189 17.12 8.60 4.49
N ASP A 190 16.31 9.67 4.38
CA ASP A 190 14.86 9.53 4.24
C ASP A 190 14.46 8.61 3.08
N HIS A 191 15.34 8.55 2.08
CA HIS A 191 15.20 7.72 0.91
C HIS A 191 15.35 6.21 1.22
N GLU A 192 16.44 5.81 1.89
CA GLU A 192 16.68 4.43 2.31
C GLU A 192 15.64 3.95 3.34
N ILE A 193 15.18 4.86 4.21
CA ILE A 193 14.09 4.60 5.16
C ILE A 193 12.81 4.26 4.40
N ALA A 194 12.43 5.07 3.40
CA ALA A 194 11.25 4.82 2.60
C ALA A 194 11.32 3.45 1.91
N TYR A 195 12.47 3.09 1.36
CA TYR A 195 12.70 1.78 0.75
C TYR A 195 12.58 0.61 1.76
N ALA A 196 13.19 0.73 2.94
CA ALA A 196 13.09 -0.29 3.98
C ALA A 196 11.62 -0.50 4.43
N MET A 197 10.87 0.60 4.61
CA MET A 197 9.45 0.54 4.96
C MET A 197 8.60 -0.04 3.83
N PHE A 198 8.92 0.28 2.58
CA PHE A 198 8.26 -0.26 1.39
C PHE A 198 8.44 -1.78 1.27
N GLN A 199 9.59 -2.32 1.68
CA GLN A 199 9.79 -3.77 1.71
C GLN A 199 9.10 -4.43 2.91
N LEU A 200 8.99 -3.74 4.04
CA LEU A 200 8.48 -4.31 5.29
C LEU A 200 6.95 -4.33 5.38
N ILE A 201 6.27 -3.22 5.03
CA ILE A 201 4.81 -3.10 5.21
C ILE A 201 4.03 -4.14 4.38
N PRO A 202 4.28 -4.31 3.06
CA PRO A 202 3.58 -5.31 2.27
C PRO A 202 3.89 -6.74 2.72
N TYR A 203 5.12 -7.00 3.18
CA TYR A 203 5.50 -8.30 3.73
C TYR A 203 4.70 -8.64 4.99
N VAL A 204 4.56 -7.68 5.90
CA VAL A 204 3.73 -7.82 7.10
C VAL A 204 2.26 -8.06 6.73
N ALA A 205 1.73 -7.29 5.78
CA ALA A 205 0.36 -7.43 5.30
C ALA A 205 0.11 -8.82 4.68
N GLN A 206 1.06 -9.32 3.89
CA GLN A 206 0.98 -10.65 3.29
C GLN A 206 0.94 -11.75 4.36
N VAL A 207 1.85 -11.71 5.33
CA VAL A 207 1.95 -12.75 6.38
C VAL A 207 0.71 -12.75 7.28
N THR A 208 0.16 -11.57 7.57
CA THR A 208 -1.03 -11.42 8.43
C THR A 208 -2.35 -11.56 7.69
N SER A 209 -2.36 -11.59 6.36
CA SER A 209 -3.57 -11.77 5.58
C SER A 209 -4.21 -13.13 5.83
N SER A 210 -5.55 -13.19 5.81
CA SER A 210 -6.30 -14.44 5.96
C SER A 210 -6.00 -15.47 4.86
N ALA A 211 -5.36 -15.06 3.77
CA ALA A 211 -4.94 -15.93 2.68
C ALA A 211 -3.67 -16.74 2.99
N SER A 212 -2.85 -16.33 3.97
CA SER A 212 -1.61 -17.04 4.32
C SER A 212 -1.86 -18.36 5.05
N ASN A 213 -3.06 -18.60 5.60
CA ASN A 213 -3.43 -19.75 6.45
C ASN A 213 -2.56 -19.95 7.72
N GLU A 214 -1.54 -19.12 7.94
CA GLU A 214 -0.54 -19.31 8.99
C GLU A 214 -0.77 -18.38 10.18
N TYR A 215 -1.25 -17.16 9.95
CA TYR A 215 -1.51 -16.19 11.02
C TYR A 215 -2.98 -16.19 11.46
N SER A 216 -3.20 -16.24 12.78
CA SER A 216 -4.52 -16.13 13.40
C SER A 216 -4.52 -14.98 14.41
N PRO A 217 -5.66 -14.32 14.68
CA PRO A 217 -5.77 -13.29 15.73
C PRO A 217 -5.38 -13.77 17.14
N ARG A 218 -5.22 -15.09 17.34
CA ARG A 218 -4.75 -15.69 18.59
C ARG A 218 -3.23 -15.86 18.65
N CYS A 219 -2.53 -15.54 17.57
CA CYS A 219 -1.08 -15.67 17.47
C CYS A 219 -0.40 -14.32 17.66
N ALA A 220 0.85 -14.36 18.10
CA ALA A 220 1.75 -13.21 17.96
C ALA A 220 2.64 -13.43 16.73
N LEU A 221 2.82 -12.38 15.93
CA LEU A 221 3.75 -12.38 14.80
C LEU A 221 5.04 -11.69 15.22
N GLU A 222 6.18 -12.32 14.99
CA GLU A 222 7.48 -11.70 15.13
C GLU A 222 8.11 -11.55 13.74
N VAL A 223 8.47 -10.32 13.37
CA VAL A 223 9.07 -9.98 12.07
C VAL A 223 10.46 -9.42 12.30
N TRP A 224 11.42 -9.87 11.52
CA TRP A 224 12.79 -9.35 11.51
C TRP A 224 13.07 -8.63 10.20
N LEU A 225 13.57 -7.40 10.32
CA LEU A 225 14.12 -6.59 9.25
C LEU A 225 15.63 -6.46 9.47
N ASP A 226 16.41 -7.12 8.64
CA ASP A 226 17.87 -7.05 8.66
C ASP A 226 18.33 -6.11 7.55
N LEU A 227 18.96 -5.00 7.92
CA LEU A 227 19.47 -3.97 7.03
C LEU A 227 20.99 -4.01 7.05
N VAL A 228 21.62 -4.13 5.88
CA VAL A 228 23.08 -4.08 5.73
C VAL A 228 23.42 -2.80 4.99
N LEU A 229 24.12 -1.88 5.65
CA LEU A 229 24.64 -0.67 5.03
C LEU A 229 25.91 -1.04 4.25
N LEU A 230 25.88 -0.78 2.95
CA LEU A 230 26.98 -0.98 2.03
C LEU A 230 27.68 0.36 1.83
N HIS A 231 28.88 0.48 2.39
CA HIS A 231 29.75 1.59 2.05
C HIS A 231 30.37 1.37 0.68
N GLU A 232 30.32 2.38 -0.18
CA GLU A 232 31.16 2.38 -1.37
C GLU A 232 32.62 2.20 -0.95
N PRO A 233 33.39 1.30 -1.60
CA PRO A 233 34.81 1.22 -1.35
C PRO A 233 35.42 2.56 -1.75
N GLY A 234 35.80 3.34 -0.73
CA GLY A 234 36.27 4.69 -0.90
C GLY A 234 37.30 4.81 -2.03
N GLU A 235 37.15 5.88 -2.81
CA GLU A 235 38.18 6.34 -3.74
C GLU A 235 39.54 6.26 -3.04
N ALA A 236 40.34 5.29 -3.46
CA ALA A 236 41.72 5.21 -3.06
C ALA A 236 42.36 6.56 -3.39
N ILE A 237 42.76 7.28 -2.34
CA ILE A 237 43.58 8.48 -2.39
C ILE A 237 44.72 8.19 -3.39
N ARG A 238 44.61 8.75 -4.60
CA ARG A 238 45.75 8.85 -5.52
C ARG A 238 46.52 10.10 -5.11
N GLY A 239 47.79 9.87 -4.79
CA GLY A 239 48.71 10.80 -4.14
C GLY A 239 49.09 12.03 -4.96
#